data_AF-A0A0F9R2B2-F1
#
_entry.id   AF-A0A0F9R2B2-F1
#
_cell.length_a   1.000
_cell.length_b   1.000
_cell.length_c   1.000
_cell.angle_alpha   90.00
_cell.angle_beta   90.00
_cell.angle_gamma   90.00
#
_symmetry.space_group_name_H-M   'P 1'
#
loop_
_entity.id
_entity.type
_entity.pdbx_description
1 polymer ?
#
loop_
_entity_poly.entity_id
_entity_poly.type
_entity_poly.pdbx_seq_one_letter_code
_entity_poly.pdbx_strand_id
1 'polypeptide(L)'
;MEKEHLIEKDQFLLFEAEEWWKKEWQDMPEFIQDDLSPFKSIRIHFVNIEDIALFSKLIGQNITSKTQSIWYPKAEIWTMANKRWVDES
;
A
#
# COMPACT_ATOMS: atom_id res chain seq x y z
N MET A 1 -28.59 -22.97 36.93
CA MET A 1 -27.37 -23.62 37.45
C MET A 1 -26.67 -24.50 36.42
N GLU A 2 -27.30 -25.52 35.80
CA GLU A 2 -26.59 -26.38 34.83
C GLU A 2 -26.25 -25.70 33.50
N LYS A 3 -27.12 -24.82 32.99
CA LYS A 3 -26.90 -24.12 31.72
C LYS A 3 -25.74 -23.12 31.74
N GLU A 4 -25.51 -22.48 32.88
CA GLU A 4 -24.42 -21.52 33.07
C GLU A 4 -23.06 -22.23 33.08
N HIS A 5 -23.00 -23.41 33.69
CA HIS A 5 -21.79 -24.23 33.77
C HIS A 5 -21.41 -24.88 32.42
N LEU A 6 -22.40 -25.14 31.56
CA LEU A 6 -22.17 -25.62 30.19
C LEU A 6 -21.62 -24.51 29.28
N ILE A 7 -22.14 -23.28 29.40
CA ILE A 7 -21.66 -22.11 28.64
C ILE A 7 -20.23 -21.75 29.03
N GLU A 8 -19.89 -21.84 30.31
CA GLU A 8 -18.55 -21.55 30.83
C GLU A 8 -17.51 -22.57 30.35
N LYS A 9 -17.89 -23.86 30.26
CA LYS A 9 -17.05 -24.93 29.68
C LYS A 9 -16.84 -24.79 28.17
N ASP A 10 -17.86 -24.38 27.43
CA ASP A 10 -17.76 -24.16 25.98
C ASP A 10 -16.86 -22.96 25.65
N GLN A 11 -16.98 -21.87 26.43
CA GLN A 11 -16.09 -20.72 26.33
C GLN A 11 -14.63 -21.12 26.60
N PHE A 12 -14.39 -21.93 27.64
CA PHE A 12 -13.06 -22.43 27.99
C PHE A 12 -12.43 -23.27 26.87
N LEU A 13 -13.19 -24.18 26.26
CA LEU A 13 -12.73 -25.01 25.12
C LEU A 13 -12.42 -24.20 23.85
N LEU A 14 -13.12 -23.08 23.64
CA LEU A 14 -12.91 -22.22 22.48
C LEU A 14 -11.55 -21.50 22.50
N PHE A 15 -11.01 -21.21 23.69
CA PHE A 15 -9.72 -20.54 23.85
C PHE A 15 -8.54 -21.51 24.01
N GLU A 16 -8.80 -22.76 24.40
CA GLU A 16 -7.77 -23.78 24.66
C GLU A 16 -7.55 -24.76 23.50
N ALA A 17 -8.45 -24.80 22.52
CA ALA A 17 -8.20 -25.51 21.27
C ALA A 17 -7.03 -24.85 20.54
N GLU A 18 -5.92 -25.59 20.40
CA GLU A 18 -4.80 -25.20 19.55
C GLU A 18 -5.33 -24.85 18.17
N GLU A 19 -5.40 -23.55 17.86
CA GLU A 19 -6.07 -23.13 16.65
C GLU A 19 -5.32 -23.70 15.44
N TRP A 20 -6.03 -24.48 14.63
CA TRP A 20 -5.51 -25.23 13.47
C TRP A 20 -4.62 -24.38 12.55
N TRP A 21 -4.94 -23.09 12.44
CA TRP A 21 -4.17 -22.15 11.62
C TRP A 21 -2.75 -21.91 12.15
N LYS A 22 -2.47 -22.07 13.45
CA LYS A 22 -1.10 -21.96 14.01
C LYS A 22 -0.18 -23.07 13.52
N LYS A 23 -0.73 -24.24 13.15
CA LYS A 23 0.04 -25.34 12.56
C LYS A 23 0.38 -25.08 11.09
N GLU A 24 -0.49 -24.37 10.38
CA GLU A 24 -0.34 -24.02 8.97
C GLU A 24 0.45 -22.73 8.75
N TRP A 25 0.42 -21.79 9.70
CA TRP A 25 1.22 -20.57 9.69
C TRP A 25 2.61 -20.81 10.29
N GLN A 26 3.43 -21.57 9.58
CA GLN A 26 4.86 -21.69 9.90
C GLN A 26 5.68 -20.84 8.95
N ASP A 27 6.66 -20.12 9.50
CA ASP A 27 7.67 -19.38 8.74
C ASP A 27 7.16 -18.26 7.81
N MET A 28 6.07 -17.57 8.15
CA MET A 28 5.72 -16.35 7.40
C MET A 28 6.82 -15.30 7.62
N PRO A 29 7.61 -14.95 6.60
CA PRO A 29 8.66 -13.95 6.76
C PRO A 29 8.04 -12.58 7.02
N GLU A 30 8.74 -11.73 7.77
CA GLU A 30 8.31 -10.35 7.94
C GLU A 30 8.30 -9.63 6.59
N PHE A 31 7.16 -9.00 6.26
CA PHE A 31 7.05 -8.18 5.08
C PHE A 31 7.76 -6.84 5.31
N ILE A 32 8.92 -6.65 4.67
CA ILE A 32 9.69 -5.40 4.72
C ILE A 32 9.36 -4.57 3.49
N GLN A 33 8.74 -3.42 3.69
CA GLN A 33 8.47 -2.44 2.65
C GLN A 33 9.27 -1.17 2.90
N ASP A 34 10.10 -0.78 1.94
CA ASP A 34 10.85 0.48 2.00
C ASP A 34 9.90 1.69 1.93
N ASP A 35 10.20 2.72 2.71
CA ASP A 35 9.49 3.99 2.64
C ASP A 35 9.94 4.78 1.40
N LEU A 36 9.07 4.79 0.39
CA LEU A 36 9.25 5.52 -0.87
C LEU A 36 8.53 6.88 -0.85
N SER A 37 8.17 7.39 0.33
CA SER A 37 7.50 8.68 0.46
C SER A 37 8.42 9.86 0.10
N PRO A 38 7.89 10.94 -0.49
CA PRO A 38 8.68 12.12 -0.78
C PRO A 38 9.07 12.83 0.53
N PHE A 39 10.30 13.35 0.59
CA PHE A 39 10.75 14.14 1.75
C PHE A 39 9.87 15.38 1.99
N LYS A 40 9.41 16.03 0.91
CA LYS A 40 8.51 17.19 0.98
C LYS A 40 7.69 17.31 -0.30
N SER A 41 6.42 17.68 -0.14
CA SER A 41 5.50 17.98 -1.24
C SER A 41 5.12 19.45 -1.25
N ILE A 42 5.09 20.07 -2.42
CA ILE A 42 4.66 21.46 -2.63
C ILE A 42 3.51 21.44 -3.66
N ARG A 43 2.41 22.13 -3.34
CA ARG A 43 1.29 22.32 -4.27
C ARG A 43 1.44 23.65 -4.97
N ILE A 44 1.60 23.62 -6.29
CA ILE A 44 1.73 24.80 -7.14
C ILE A 44 0.41 25.01 -7.86
N HIS A 45 -0.15 26.21 -7.75
CA HIS A 45 -1.35 26.61 -8.47
C HIS A 45 -0.96 27.46 -9.69
N PHE A 46 -1.50 27.12 -10.85
CA PHE A 46 -1.28 27.86 -12.09
C PHE A 46 -2.53 28.64 -12.46
N VAL A 47 -2.36 29.84 -13.02
CA VAL A 47 -3.47 30.68 -13.49
C VAL A 47 -3.88 30.25 -14.88
N ASN A 48 -2.92 30.06 -15.79
CA ASN A 48 -3.16 29.69 -17.18
C ASN A 48 -2.52 28.36 -17.57
N ILE A 49 -3.02 27.77 -18.66
CA ILE A 49 -2.48 26.54 -19.26
C ILE A 49 -1.10 26.81 -19.88
N GLU A 50 -0.87 28.02 -20.40
CA GLU A 50 0.43 28.42 -20.95
C GLU A 50 1.54 28.41 -19.89
N ASP A 51 1.23 28.79 -18.65
CA ASP A 51 2.19 28.75 -17.54
C ASP A 51 2.59 27.32 -17.20
N ILE A 52 1.67 26.36 -17.33
CA ILE A 52 1.96 24.93 -17.16
C ILE A 52 2.94 24.48 -18.25
N ALA A 53 2.75 24.91 -19.49
CA ALA A 53 3.63 24.56 -20.60
C ALA A 53 5.04 25.16 -20.44
N LEU A 54 5.13 26.41 -19.98
CA LEU A 54 6.40 27.05 -19.65
C LEU A 54 7.12 26.35 -18.49
N PHE A 55 6.38 26.02 -17.42
CA PHE A 55 6.92 25.30 -16.28
C PHE A 55 7.41 23.90 -16.67
N SER A 56 6.65 23.18 -17.50
CA SER A 56 7.01 21.88 -18.07
C SER A 56 8.33 21.93 -18.85
N LYS A 57 8.54 22.98 -19.66
CA LYS A 57 9.81 23.21 -20.36
C LYS A 57 10.96 23.53 -19.40
N LEU A 58 10.72 24.35 -18.37
CA LEU A 58 11.73 24.74 -17.38
C LEU A 58 12.27 23.54 -16.60
N ILE A 59 11.40 22.63 -16.19
CA ILE A 59 11.82 21.42 -15.45
C ILE A 59 12.28 20.28 -16.36
N GLY A 60 12.09 20.39 -17.67
CA GLY A 60 12.42 19.35 -18.65
C GLY A 60 11.56 18.08 -18.54
N GLN A 61 10.34 18.19 -18.01
CA GLN A 61 9.42 17.07 -17.86
C GLN A 61 8.08 17.42 -18.49
N ASN A 62 7.48 16.48 -19.23
CA ASN A 62 6.18 16.69 -19.86
C ASN A 62 5.05 16.66 -18.80
N ILE A 63 4.38 17.80 -18.60
CA ILE A 63 3.22 17.91 -17.71
C ILE A 63 1.98 18.06 -18.57
N THR A 64 1.07 17.10 -18.47
CA THR A 64 -0.22 17.11 -19.15
C THR A 64 -1.31 17.54 -18.16
N SER A 65 -2.48 17.94 -18.66
CA SER A 65 -3.64 18.25 -17.81
C SER A 65 -4.12 17.09 -16.91
N LYS A 66 -3.74 15.85 -17.26
CA LYS A 66 -4.03 14.64 -16.47
C LYS A 66 -2.97 14.32 -15.42
N THR A 67 -1.84 15.02 -15.42
CA THR A 67 -0.73 14.77 -14.50
C THR A 67 -1.11 15.25 -13.10
N GLN A 68 -1.17 14.32 -12.14
CA GLN A 68 -1.58 14.62 -10.76
C GLN A 68 -0.41 15.10 -9.88
N SER A 69 0.77 14.53 -10.09
CA SER A 69 1.98 14.85 -9.35
C SER A 69 3.21 14.56 -10.20
N ILE A 70 4.31 15.21 -9.85
CA ILE A 70 5.62 15.01 -10.45
C ILE A 70 6.67 14.93 -9.35
N TRP A 71 7.74 14.18 -9.63
CA TRP A 71 8.91 14.11 -8.78
C TRP A 71 10.02 14.94 -9.39
N TYR A 72 10.73 15.68 -8.54
CA TYR A 72 11.92 16.44 -8.94
C TYR A 72 13.06 16.14 -7.96
N PRO A 73 14.21 15.60 -8.42
CA PRO A 73 14.50 15.15 -9.80
C PRO A 73 13.56 14.04 -10.27
N LYS A 74 13.49 13.78 -11.58
CA LYS A 74 12.60 12.75 -12.14
C LYS A 74 12.93 11.39 -11.49
N ALA A 75 12.00 10.87 -10.69
CA ALA A 75 12.12 9.56 -10.07
C ALA A 75 11.47 8.48 -10.94
N GLU A 76 12.02 7.26 -10.93
CA GLU A 76 11.38 6.09 -11.53
C GLU A 76 10.37 5.52 -10.52
N ILE A 77 9.09 5.71 -10.83
CA ILE A 77 7.99 5.22 -9.98
C ILE A 77 7.51 3.89 -10.56
N TRP A 78 7.49 2.86 -9.73
CA TRP A 78 6.96 1.56 -10.11
C TRP A 78 5.45 1.65 -10.33
N THR A 79 4.98 1.24 -11.50
CA THR A 79 3.55 1.10 -11.78
C THR A 79 3.16 -0.37 -11.69
N MET A 80 2.11 -0.69 -10.92
CA MET A 80 1.58 -2.05 -10.81
C MET A 80 0.63 -2.44 -11.95
N ALA A 81 0.26 -1.50 -12.83
CA ALA A 81 -0.80 -1.69 -13.83
C ALA A 81 -0.59 -2.90 -14.77
N ASN A 82 0.66 -3.30 -15.02
CA ASN A 82 1.01 -4.43 -15.89
C ASN A 82 1.66 -5.60 -15.14
N LYS A 83 1.65 -5.60 -13.81
CA LYS A 83 2.21 -6.69 -13.00
C LYS A 83 1.07 -7.60 -12.54
N ARG A 84 1.14 -8.88 -12.92
CA ARG A 84 0.26 -9.94 -12.41
C ARG A 84 1.10 -10.99 -11.73
N TRP A 85 0.58 -11.55 -10.64
CA TRP A 85 1.20 -12.71 -10.02
C TRP A 85 1.00 -13.93 -10.92
N VAL A 86 2.05 -14.72 -11.10
CA VAL A 86 2.03 -15.99 -11.83
C VAL A 86 2.58 -17.02 -10.87
N ASP A 87 1.79 -18.04 -10.58
CA ASP A 87 2.24 -19.18 -9.78
C ASP A 87 3.16 -20.06 -10.63
N GLU A 88 4.31 -20.44 -10.09
CA GLU A 88 5.20 -21.43 -10.68
C GLU A 88 4.77 -22.83 -10.22
N SER A 89 3.61 -23.30 -10.71
CA SER A 89 3.17 -24.69 -10.57
C SER A 89 3.74 -25.58 -11.68
#